data_AF-A0A7S1Q1Y2-F1
#
_entry.id   AF-A0A7S1Q1Y2-F1
#
_cell.length_a   1.000
_cell.length_b   1.000
_cell.length_c   1.000
_cell.angle_alpha   90.00
_cell.angle_beta   90.00
_cell.angle_gamma   90.00
#
_symmetry.space_group_name_H-M   'P 1'
#
loop_
_entity.id
_entity.type
_entity.pdbx_description
1 polymer ?
#
loop_
_entity_poly.entity_id
_entity_poly.type
_entity_poly.pdbx_seq_one_letter_code
_entity_poly.pdbx_strand_id
1 'polypeptide(L)'
;HRVREGDWVALYPRIWHLNEDAFPDAHLWRWDRFLRPADGKTGLRPSKNGMRDISYRGTPVKKPVFAFGGGDGLCPGESYAMMLLMSMLSEVLRSRRVEIEAQASVEQASGGLSSVPWPSKEVMCKAQETLAAAAARRVRRRTQLFANEDLQAGGWSRHTSAASNPEEEEEEDD
;
A
#
# COMPACT_ATOMS: atom_id res chain seq x y z
N HIS A 1 -25.14 21.60 19.10
CA HIS A 1 -24.07 22.21 19.94
C HIS A 1 -23.72 23.58 19.38
N ARG A 2 -23.44 24.58 20.23
CA ARG A 2 -22.91 25.87 19.78
C ARG A 2 -21.39 25.79 19.81
N VAL A 3 -20.75 26.05 18.68
CA VAL A 3 -19.28 26.12 18.52
C VAL A 3 -18.91 27.61 18.42
N ARG A 4 -17.86 28.04 19.11
CA ARG A 4 -17.39 29.43 19.10
C ARG A 4 -16.30 29.60 18.05
N GLU A 5 -16.07 30.85 17.65
CA GLU A 5 -14.93 31.19 16.80
C GLU A 5 -13.61 30.85 17.52
N GLY A 6 -12.70 30.19 16.81
CA GLY A 6 -11.43 29.68 17.36
C GLY A 6 -11.50 28.29 17.99
N ASP A 7 -12.69 27.69 18.14
CA ASP A 7 -12.81 26.32 18.64
C ASP A 7 -12.34 25.31 17.59
N TRP A 8 -11.64 24.27 18.07
CA TRP A 8 -11.29 23.11 17.26
C TRP A 8 -12.37 22.03 17.38
N VAL A 9 -12.93 21.62 16.24
CA VAL A 9 -13.82 20.45 16.17
C VAL A 9 -13.02 19.28 15.61
N ALA A 10 -12.70 18.32 16.47
CA ALA A 10 -11.97 17.13 16.10
C ALA A 10 -12.88 15.89 16.10
N LEU A 11 -12.63 15.00 15.15
CA LEU A 11 -13.20 13.65 15.16
C LEU A 11 -12.15 12.68 15.65
N TYR A 12 -12.59 11.61 16.32
CA TYR A 12 -11.73 10.50 16.69
C TYR A 12 -12.28 9.21 16.06
N PRO A 13 -11.92 8.92 14.79
CA PRO A 13 -12.51 7.81 14.04
C PRO A 13 -12.39 6.43 14.69
N ARG A 14 -11.42 6.24 15.59
CA ARG A 14 -11.24 4.99 16.32
C ARG A 14 -12.46 4.62 17.17
N ILE A 15 -13.15 5.58 17.78
CA ILE A 15 -14.41 5.31 18.51
C ILE A 15 -15.46 4.74 17.55
N TRP A 16 -15.52 5.27 16.33
CA TRP A 16 -16.43 4.77 15.31
C TRP A 16 -16.04 3.37 14.81
N HIS A 17 -14.75 3.10 14.58
CA HIS A 17 -14.28 1.79 14.12
C HIS A 17 -14.44 0.68 15.18
N LEU A 18 -14.56 1.05 16.46
CA LEU A 18 -14.82 0.13 17.57
C LEU A 18 -16.28 0.10 18.02
N ASN A 19 -17.20 0.70 17.26
CA ASN A 19 -18.61 0.74 17.60
C ASN A 19 -19.29 -0.59 17.24
N GLU A 20 -19.74 -1.34 18.26
CA GLU A 20 -20.39 -2.65 18.09
C GLU A 20 -21.74 -2.59 17.38
N ASP A 21 -22.46 -1.46 17.45
CA ASP A 21 -23.72 -1.29 16.71
C ASP A 21 -23.48 -1.31 15.19
N ALA A 22 -22.34 -0.78 14.75
CA ALA A 22 -21.95 -0.74 13.35
C ALA A 22 -21.11 -1.96 12.94
N PHE A 23 -20.30 -2.48 13.85
CA PHE A 23 -19.36 -3.57 13.62
C PHE A 23 -19.49 -4.62 14.72
N PRO A 24 -20.30 -5.68 14.52
CA PRO A 24 -20.39 -6.78 15.48
C PRO A 24 -19.00 -7.36 15.78
N ASP A 25 -18.71 -7.64 17.05
CA ASP A 25 -17.39 -8.06 17.54
C ASP A 25 -16.27 -7.09 17.10
N ALA A 26 -16.46 -5.77 17.26
CA ALA A 26 -15.54 -4.75 16.73
C ALA A 26 -14.10 -4.91 17.24
N HIS A 27 -13.93 -5.48 18.42
CA HIS A 27 -12.64 -5.77 19.05
C HIS A 27 -11.95 -7.03 18.53
N LEU A 28 -12.67 -7.89 17.80
CA LEU A 28 -12.12 -9.09 17.19
C LEU A 28 -11.68 -8.81 15.75
N TRP A 29 -10.46 -9.22 15.45
CA TRP A 29 -9.96 -9.20 14.08
C TRP A 29 -10.73 -10.22 13.23
N ARG A 30 -11.30 -9.74 12.12
CA ARG A 30 -12.06 -10.53 11.16
C ARG A 30 -11.62 -10.16 9.75
N TRP A 31 -10.97 -11.09 9.06
CA TRP A 31 -10.45 -10.89 7.71
C TRP A 31 -11.57 -10.69 6.67
N ASP A 32 -12.74 -11.28 6.92
CA ASP A 32 -13.91 -11.30 6.03
C ASP A 32 -14.87 -10.11 6.24
N ARG A 33 -14.64 -9.29 7.28
CA ARG A 33 -15.54 -8.21 7.71
C ARG A 33 -15.97 -7.26 6.60
N PHE A 34 -15.09 -7.05 5.62
CA PHE A 34 -15.32 -6.14 4.50
C PHE A 34 -15.38 -6.86 3.16
N LEU A 35 -15.72 -8.15 3.13
CA LEU A 35 -16.00 -8.89 1.90
C LEU A 35 -17.51 -8.96 1.67
N ARG A 36 -17.95 -8.82 0.41
CA ARG A 36 -19.35 -9.08 0.06
C ARG A 36 -19.51 -10.55 -0.34
N PRO A 37 -20.37 -11.33 0.34
CA PRO A 37 -20.52 -12.76 0.07
C PRO A 37 -20.98 -13.10 -1.35
N ALA A 38 -21.76 -12.23 -2.00
CA ALA A 38 -22.46 -12.57 -3.24
C ALA A 38 -21.63 -12.41 -4.53
N ASP A 39 -20.67 -11.48 -4.57
CA ASP A 39 -20.10 -11.02 -5.86
C ASP A 39 -18.56 -11.09 -5.94
N GLY A 40 -17.88 -11.57 -4.90
CA GLY A 40 -16.40 -11.58 -4.83
C GLY A 40 -15.76 -10.17 -4.81
N LYS A 41 -16.57 -9.11 -4.66
CA LYS A 41 -16.11 -7.71 -4.58
C LYS A 41 -15.88 -7.30 -3.13
N THR A 42 -14.89 -6.43 -2.91
CA THR A 42 -14.64 -5.87 -1.57
C THR A 42 -15.82 -4.98 -1.16
N GLY A 43 -16.35 -5.21 0.03
CA GLY A 43 -17.37 -4.39 0.68
C GLY A 43 -16.92 -2.95 0.93
N LEU A 44 -15.61 -2.69 0.95
CA LEU A 44 -15.04 -1.34 1.09
C LEU A 44 -15.40 -0.37 -0.04
N ARG A 45 -15.84 -0.86 -1.21
CA ARG A 45 -16.30 0.04 -2.27
C ARG A 45 -17.70 0.57 -1.94
N PRO A 46 -17.88 1.90 -1.82
CA PRO A 46 -19.19 2.49 -1.64
C PRO A 46 -20.09 2.06 -2.79
N SER A 47 -21.21 1.39 -2.49
CA SER A 47 -22.31 1.33 -3.46
C SER A 47 -23.01 2.68 -3.47
N LYS A 48 -23.72 3.02 -4.55
CA LYS A 48 -24.65 4.18 -4.56
C LYS A 48 -25.63 4.14 -3.37
N ASN A 49 -25.90 2.93 -2.84
CA ASN A 49 -26.79 2.69 -1.70
C ASN A 49 -26.05 2.48 -0.36
N GLY A 50 -24.78 2.88 -0.26
CA GLY A 50 -23.93 2.63 0.91
C GLY A 50 -23.51 1.16 1.05
N MET A 51 -22.79 0.85 2.13
CA MET A 51 -22.44 -0.53 2.43
C MET A 51 -23.64 -1.16 3.14
N ARG A 52 -24.47 -1.93 2.42
CA ARG A 52 -25.76 -2.43 2.93
C ARG A 52 -25.64 -3.24 4.23
N ASP A 53 -24.50 -3.88 4.42
CA ASP A 53 -24.25 -4.76 5.58
C ASP A 53 -23.75 -3.98 6.81
N ILE A 54 -23.41 -2.70 6.66
CA ILE A 54 -22.99 -1.83 7.76
C ILE A 54 -24.02 -0.72 7.93
N SER A 55 -24.81 -0.85 8.98
CA SER A 55 -25.80 0.15 9.37
C SER A 55 -25.51 0.64 10.79
N TYR A 56 -25.91 1.87 11.09
CA TYR A 56 -25.89 2.41 12.43
C TYR A 56 -27.27 2.94 12.75
N ARG A 57 -27.87 2.44 13.84
CA ARG A 57 -29.27 2.76 14.23
C ARG A 57 -30.26 2.57 13.07
N GLY A 58 -30.12 1.49 12.31
CA GLY A 58 -30.98 1.15 11.17
C GLY A 58 -30.72 1.97 9.90
N THR A 59 -29.74 2.88 9.88
CA THR A 59 -29.40 3.67 8.70
C THR A 59 -28.12 3.13 8.05
N PRO A 60 -28.12 2.79 6.74
CA PRO A 60 -26.92 2.35 6.03
C PRO A 60 -25.81 3.41 6.03
N VAL A 61 -24.58 2.99 6.31
CA VAL A 61 -23.42 3.89 6.34
C VAL A 61 -22.74 3.89 4.97
N LYS A 62 -22.53 5.09 4.41
CA LYS A 62 -21.89 5.25 3.08
C LYS A 62 -20.38 4.96 3.12
N LYS A 63 -19.69 5.48 4.13
CA LYS A 63 -18.26 5.31 4.35
C LYS A 63 -18.03 4.85 5.79
N PRO A 64 -17.88 3.54 6.04
CA PRO A 64 -17.77 3.01 7.39
C PRO A 64 -16.33 3.05 7.93
N VAL A 65 -15.31 3.19 7.08
CA VAL A 65 -13.90 3.20 7.48
C VAL A 65 -13.24 4.53 7.09
N PHE A 66 -12.42 5.06 8.00
CA PHE A 66 -11.81 6.39 7.92
C PHE A 66 -10.30 6.35 8.22
N ALA A 67 -9.61 5.26 7.88
CA ALA A 67 -8.18 5.09 8.13
C ALA A 67 -7.32 6.17 7.44
N PHE A 68 -7.77 6.67 6.29
CA PHE A 68 -7.13 7.75 5.53
C PHE A 68 -7.84 9.10 5.70
N GLY A 69 -8.74 9.24 6.67
CA GLY A 69 -9.57 10.43 6.84
C GLY A 69 -10.78 10.47 5.90
N GLY A 70 -11.32 11.67 5.67
CA GLY A 70 -12.50 11.89 4.83
C GLY A 70 -12.78 13.38 4.59
N GLY A 71 -13.60 13.65 3.56
CA GLY A 71 -13.83 15.03 3.10
C GLY A 71 -12.51 15.68 2.66
N ASP A 72 -12.32 16.94 3.06
CA ASP A 72 -11.11 17.72 2.75
C ASP A 72 -9.87 17.24 3.51
N GLY A 73 -10.06 16.48 4.59
CA GLY A 73 -8.98 15.86 5.38
C GLY A 73 -8.56 14.47 4.88
N LEU A 74 -8.89 14.10 3.64
CA LEU A 74 -8.50 12.82 3.06
C LEU A 74 -7.00 12.82 2.73
N CYS A 75 -6.31 11.75 3.11
CA CYS A 75 -4.90 11.55 2.78
C CYS A 75 -4.72 11.45 1.25
N PRO A 76 -3.97 12.37 0.61
CA PRO A 76 -3.76 12.31 -0.84
C PRO A 76 -2.94 11.09 -1.28
N GLY A 77 -2.18 10.48 -0.35
CA GLY A 77 -1.37 9.28 -0.57
C GLY A 77 -2.11 7.95 -0.39
N GLU A 78 -3.43 7.93 -0.14
CA GLU A 78 -4.18 6.69 0.13
C GLU A 78 -3.94 5.60 -0.92
N SER A 79 -4.04 5.94 -2.21
CA SER A 79 -3.85 4.96 -3.28
C SER A 79 -2.42 4.41 -3.33
N TYR A 80 -1.43 5.27 -3.11
CA TYR A 80 -0.02 4.85 -3.08
C TYR A 80 0.28 3.98 -1.86
N ALA A 81 -0.21 4.37 -0.68
CA ALA A 81 -0.05 3.60 0.55
C ALA A 81 -0.66 2.19 0.42
N MET A 82 -1.87 2.10 -0.16
CA MET A 82 -2.52 0.81 -0.41
C MET A 82 -1.74 -0.03 -1.43
N MET A 83 -1.27 0.56 -2.53
CA MET A 83 -0.43 -0.14 -3.50
C MET A 83 0.83 -0.70 -2.85
N LEU A 84 1.55 0.13 -2.09
CA LEU A 84 2.79 -0.26 -1.40
C LEU A 84 2.55 -1.40 -0.41
N LEU A 85 1.48 -1.32 0.39
CA LEU A 85 1.11 -2.37 1.33
C LEU A 85 0.81 -3.70 0.61
N MET A 86 0.05 -3.65 -0.47
CA MET A 86 -0.31 -4.84 -1.26
C MET A 86 0.92 -5.44 -1.95
N SER A 87 1.81 -4.62 -2.50
CA SER A 87 3.07 -5.08 -3.11
C SER A 87 3.99 -5.72 -2.09
N MET A 88 4.14 -5.10 -0.91
CA MET A 88 4.95 -5.64 0.18
C MET A 88 4.40 -6.98 0.66
N LEU A 89 3.09 -7.06 0.95
CA LEU A 89 2.45 -8.28 1.40
C LEU A 89 2.57 -9.39 0.36
N SER A 90 2.32 -9.07 -0.91
CA SER A 90 2.43 -10.02 -2.02
C SER A 90 3.86 -10.55 -2.15
N GLU A 91 4.88 -9.70 -2.04
CA GLU A 91 6.27 -10.14 -2.12
C GLU A 91 6.67 -11.00 -0.92
N VAL A 92 6.26 -10.63 0.29
CA VAL A 92 6.51 -11.42 1.50
C VAL A 92 5.89 -12.82 1.38
N LEU A 93 4.59 -12.90 1.04
CA LEU A 93 3.88 -14.17 0.94
C LEU A 93 4.38 -15.06 -0.21
N ARG A 94 4.86 -14.45 -1.30
CA ARG A 94 5.43 -15.17 -2.46
C ARG A 94 6.83 -15.71 -2.17
N SER A 95 7.67 -14.90 -1.53
CA SER A 95 9.11 -15.18 -1.40
C SER A 95 9.50 -15.86 -0.10
N ARG A 96 8.67 -15.76 0.95
CA ARG A 96 9.00 -16.22 2.29
C ARG A 96 7.83 -17.00 2.90
N ARG A 97 8.18 -18.06 3.61
CA ARG A 97 7.32 -18.67 4.63
C ARG A 97 7.57 -17.90 5.93
N VAL A 98 6.52 -17.27 6.46
CA VAL A 98 6.58 -16.50 7.70
C VAL A 98 5.77 -17.22 8.76
N GLU A 99 6.40 -17.51 9.90
CA GLU A 99 5.78 -18.10 11.07
C GLU A 99 5.89 -17.12 12.23
N ILE A 100 4.75 -16.71 12.78
CA ILE A 100 4.70 -15.84 13.95
C ILE A 100 4.93 -16.71 15.18
N GLU A 101 5.89 -16.33 16.03
CA GLU A 101 6.10 -17.05 17.28
C GLU A 101 4.90 -16.80 18.21
N ALA A 102 4.39 -17.85 18.85
CA ALA A 102 3.19 -17.74 19.67
C ALA A 102 3.38 -16.71 20.80
N GLN A 103 2.69 -15.57 20.68
CA GLN A 103 2.65 -14.52 21.70
C GLN A 103 1.24 -14.49 22.32
N ALA A 104 1.17 -14.44 23.65
CA ALA A 104 -0.07 -14.56 24.42
C ALA A 104 -1.06 -13.39 24.19
N SER A 105 -0.57 -12.24 23.75
CA SER A 105 -1.35 -11.11 23.20
C SER A 105 -0.39 -10.02 22.75
N VAL A 106 -0.72 -9.31 21.68
CA VAL A 106 0.02 -8.12 21.24
C VAL A 106 -0.62 -6.91 21.92
N GLU A 107 0.01 -6.42 22.97
CA GLU A 107 -0.37 -5.15 23.60
C GLU A 107 -0.14 -4.00 22.61
N GLN A 108 -1.08 -3.06 22.55
CA GLN A 108 -0.93 -1.85 21.74
C GLN A 108 -0.24 -0.76 22.56
N ALA A 109 0.67 -0.03 21.93
CA ALA A 109 1.22 1.18 22.51
C ALA A 109 0.10 2.20 22.76
N SER A 110 0.16 2.89 23.90
CA SER A 110 -0.73 3.99 24.20
C SER A 110 -0.23 5.27 23.53
N GLY A 111 -1.14 5.96 22.83
CA GLY A 111 -0.84 7.24 22.16
C GLY A 111 -0.25 7.11 20.75
N GLY A 112 -0.36 8.19 19.99
CA GLY A 112 0.11 8.31 18.61
C GLY A 112 -0.85 9.09 17.72
N LEU A 113 -0.32 9.73 16.67
CA LEU A 113 -1.12 10.40 15.62
C LEU A 113 -1.76 9.40 14.64
N SER A 114 -1.41 8.12 14.74
CA SER A 114 -1.91 7.06 13.86
C SER A 114 -3.25 6.53 14.36
N SER A 115 -4.18 6.29 13.45
CA SER A 115 -5.41 5.53 13.72
C SER A 115 -5.14 4.06 14.03
N VAL A 116 -3.93 3.57 13.72
CA VAL A 116 -3.46 2.22 14.02
C VAL A 116 -2.29 2.33 15.00
N PRO A 117 -2.52 2.07 16.30
CA PRO A 117 -1.44 2.12 17.28
C PRO A 117 -0.42 1.03 16.99
N TRP A 118 0.86 1.36 17.17
CA TRP A 118 1.97 0.42 17.06
C TRP A 118 1.85 -0.64 18.17
N PRO A 119 2.35 -1.87 17.96
CA PRO A 119 2.46 -2.82 19.06
C PRO A 119 3.45 -2.26 20.11
N SER A 120 3.17 -2.48 21.41
CA SER A 120 4.01 -2.00 22.51
C SER A 120 5.35 -2.74 22.60
N LYS A 121 5.43 -3.92 21.99
CA LYS A 121 6.61 -4.77 21.89
C LYS A 121 6.72 -5.35 20.49
N GLU A 122 7.93 -5.65 20.05
CA GLU A 122 8.15 -6.29 18.75
C GLU A 122 7.49 -7.68 18.70
N VAL A 123 6.84 -7.96 17.58
CA VAL A 123 6.25 -9.28 17.30
C VAL A 123 7.31 -10.13 16.63
N MET A 124 7.77 -11.17 17.34
CA MET A 124 8.82 -12.04 16.82
C MET A 124 8.26 -12.98 15.76
N CYS A 125 8.99 -13.11 14.65
CA CYS A 125 8.64 -14.03 13.57
C CYS A 125 9.87 -14.71 12.99
N LYS A 126 9.69 -15.94 12.50
CA LYS A 126 10.67 -16.66 11.71
C LYS A 126 10.30 -16.51 10.24
N ALA A 127 11.26 -16.08 9.42
CA ALA A 127 11.09 -15.97 7.98
C ALA A 127 12.09 -16.89 7.28
N GLN A 128 11.58 -17.79 6.45
CA GLN A 128 12.39 -18.69 5.62
C GLN A 128 12.10 -18.40 4.16
N GLU A 129 13.14 -18.34 3.33
CA GLU A 129 12.94 -18.18 1.89
C GLU A 129 12.33 -19.44 1.29
N THR A 130 11.38 -19.25 0.36
CA THR A 130 10.88 -20.37 -0.42
C THR A 130 11.96 -20.85 -1.39
N LEU A 131 12.05 -22.16 -1.62
CA LEU A 131 13.04 -22.73 -2.55
C LEU A 131 12.93 -22.11 -3.96
N ALA A 132 11.71 -21.83 -4.42
CA ALA A 132 11.46 -21.16 -5.68
C ALA A 132 12.02 -19.72 -5.70
N ALA A 133 11.87 -18.97 -4.60
CA ALA A 133 12.42 -17.62 -4.50
C ALA A 133 13.95 -17.61 -4.40
N ALA A 134 14.53 -18.57 -3.66
CA ALA A 134 15.98 -18.75 -3.58
C ALA A 134 16.58 -19.11 -4.95
N ALA A 135 15.93 -20.00 -5.71
CA ALA A 135 16.35 -20.37 -7.06
C ALA A 135 16.24 -19.17 -8.04
N ALA A 136 15.12 -18.44 -8.03
CA ALA A 136 14.94 -17.25 -8.87
C ALA A 136 15.99 -16.15 -8.58
N ARG A 137 16.39 -15.99 -7.30
CA ARG A 137 17.46 -15.05 -6.93
C ARG A 137 18.84 -15.49 -7.39
N ARG A 138 19.14 -16.80 -7.34
CA ARG A 138 20.39 -17.33 -7.92
C ARG A 138 20.45 -17.10 -9.42
N VAL A 139 19.34 -17.31 -10.14
CA VAL A 139 19.25 -17.05 -11.59
C VAL A 139 19.43 -15.56 -11.88
N ARG A 140 18.73 -14.66 -11.15
CA ARG A 140 18.88 -13.21 -11.33
C ARG A 140 20.28 -12.68 -11.00
N ARG A 141 20.93 -13.18 -9.94
CA ARG A 141 22.33 -12.82 -9.65
C ARG A 141 23.25 -13.27 -10.76
N ARG A 142 23.02 -14.47 -11.30
CA ARG A 142 23.80 -15.01 -12.41
C ARG A 142 23.60 -14.19 -13.69
N THR A 143 22.38 -13.78 -14.03
CA THR A 143 22.14 -12.92 -15.20
C THR A 143 22.61 -11.48 -15.02
N GLN A 144 22.58 -10.92 -13.80
CA GLN A 144 23.18 -9.61 -13.51
C GLN A 144 24.71 -9.63 -13.59
N LEU A 145 25.35 -10.73 -13.18
CA LEU A 145 26.78 -10.93 -13.38
C LEU A 145 27.11 -10.99 -14.87
N PHE A 146 26.37 -11.78 -15.65
CA PHE A 146 26.56 -11.83 -17.12
C PHE A 146 26.30 -10.50 -17.82
N ALA A 147 25.25 -9.76 -17.44
CA ALA A 147 24.98 -8.44 -18.02
C ALA A 147 26.07 -7.40 -17.71
N ASN A 148 26.71 -7.49 -16.53
CA ASN A 148 27.85 -6.65 -16.18
C ASN A 148 29.15 -7.10 -16.88
N GLU A 149 29.34 -8.40 -17.12
CA GLU A 149 30.46 -8.92 -17.91
C GLU A 149 30.35 -8.48 -19.39
N ASP A 150 29.16 -8.49 -19.97
CA ASP A 150 28.92 -8.01 -21.35
C ASP A 150 29.13 -6.49 -21.47
N LEU A 151 28.79 -5.72 -20.43
CA LEU A 151 29.10 -4.28 -20.35
C LEU A 151 30.60 -3.98 -20.19
N GLN A 152 31.39 -4.90 -19.63
CA GLN A 152 32.85 -4.77 -19.54
C GLN A 152 33.58 -5.35 -20.76
N ALA A 153 32.99 -6.32 -21.46
CA ALA A 153 33.54 -6.93 -22.68
C ALA A 153 33.18 -6.13 -23.96
N GLY A 154 32.10 -5.35 -23.92
CA GLY A 154 31.69 -4.44 -25.01
C GLY A 154 32.45 -3.12 -24.99
N GLY A 155 33.71 -3.14 -25.41
CA GLY A 155 34.45 -1.91 -25.73
C GLY A 155 33.69 -1.08 -26.76
N TRP A 156 33.10 0.03 -26.33
CA TRP A 156 32.58 1.08 -27.21
C TRP A 156 33.75 1.68 -28.01
N SER A 157 34.02 1.13 -29.19
CA SER A 157 34.81 1.83 -30.20
C SER A 157 33.97 2.99 -30.74
N ARG A 158 34.22 4.19 -30.21
CA ARG A 158 33.75 5.43 -30.84
C ARG A 158 34.57 5.67 -32.09
N HIS A 159 34.10 5.19 -33.23
CA HIS A 159 34.53 5.75 -34.51
C HIS A 159 33.98 7.18 -34.61
N THR A 160 34.84 8.16 -34.34
CA THR A 160 34.64 9.54 -34.77
C THR A 160 35.11 9.61 -36.22
N SER A 161 34.19 9.48 -37.17
CA SER A 161 34.47 9.89 -38.55
C SER A 161 34.28 11.40 -38.63
N ALA A 162 35.39 12.12 -38.66
CA ALA A 162 35.46 13.50 -39.10
C ALA A 162 34.95 13.56 -40.55
N ALA A 163 33.84 14.26 -40.75
CA ALA A 163 33.40 14.68 -42.08
C ALA A 163 33.90 16.12 -42.28
N SER A 164 34.85 16.26 -43.20
CA SER A 164 35.34 17.51 -43.75
C SER A 164 34.26 18.17 -44.62
N ASN A 165 34.22 19.51 -44.52
CA ASN A 165 33.45 20.48 -45.31
C ASN A 165 33.62 20.31 -46.84
N PRO A 166 32.72 20.87 -47.68
CA PRO A 166 32.96 22.25 -48.13
C PRO A 166 31.72 23.14 -48.27
N GLU A 167 32.05 24.42 -48.43
CA GLU A 167 31.25 25.61 -48.71
C GLU A 167 30.57 25.57 -50.11
N GLU A 168 29.89 26.68 -50.45
CA GLU A 168 29.23 27.05 -51.73
C GLU A 168 27.73 26.68 -51.79
N GLU A 169 26.78 27.51 -52.22
CA GLU A 169 26.76 28.86 -52.78
C GLU A 169 25.30 29.36 -52.74
N GLU A 170 25.13 30.67 -52.90
CA GLU A 170 23.87 31.40 -53.06
C GLU A 170 23.05 30.93 -54.27
N GLU A 171 21.71 30.99 -54.23
CA GLU A 171 20.92 31.54 -55.35
C GLU A 171 19.46 31.85 -54.97
N GLU A 172 19.01 32.96 -55.54
CA GLU A 172 17.76 33.73 -55.43
C GLU A 172 16.57 33.12 -56.22
N ASP A 173 15.42 33.81 -56.09
CA ASP A 173 14.20 33.81 -56.96
C ASP A 173 13.23 32.61 -56.83
N ASP A 174 11.89 32.74 -56.69
CA ASP A 174 10.89 33.80 -56.83
C ASP A 174 9.71 33.54 -55.84
#